data_AF-A0A2X5NFQ9-F1
#
_entry.id   AF-A0A2X5NFQ9-F1
#
_cell.length_a   1.000
_cell.length_b   1.000
_cell.length_c   1.000
_cell.angle_alpha   90.00
_cell.angle_beta   90.00
_cell.angle_gamma   90.00
#
_symmetry.space_group_name_H-M   'P 1'
#
loop_
_entity.id
_entity.type
_entity.pdbx_description
1 polymer ?
#
loop_
_entity_poly.entity_id
_entity_poly.type
_entity_poly.pdbx_seq_one_letter_code
_entity_poly.pdbx_strand_id
1 'polypeptide(L)'
;MLVGITPGYQQWRDAVTAAQQALLAGSSDEQALLLAKQQGAFSGAIRNNLIQLLDAVGLADWLALPSCRALFGDHLSLVHFTSLFNQPVFVNGKNYNNTPSFRQSALLRHSIERGFAAEAAQLPQAVFVPLGPVATQGVALLVQQQRIDPARVLAGLPHPSGANSERIHYFLGKKSRAELSRQTNPQLLDNARETLIRQVTALPAIC
;
A
#
# COMPACT_ATOMS: atom_id res chain seq x y z
N MET A 1 -3.27 6.25 -3.91
CA MET A 1 -3.33 4.78 -4.08
C MET A 1 -2.30 4.12 -3.19
N LEU A 2 -2.74 3.28 -2.24
CA LEU A 2 -1.83 2.44 -1.45
C LEU A 2 -1.72 1.07 -2.14
N VAL A 3 -0.52 0.70 -2.56
CA VAL A 3 -0.31 -0.44 -3.48
C VAL A 3 0.43 -1.57 -2.79
N GLY A 4 -0.29 -2.65 -2.50
CA GLY A 4 0.27 -3.93 -2.06
C GLY A 4 0.73 -4.83 -3.21
N ILE A 5 1.16 -6.06 -2.89
CA ILE A 5 1.48 -7.08 -3.90
C ILE A 5 0.17 -7.75 -4.35
N THR A 6 -0.52 -8.37 -3.41
CA THR A 6 -1.80 -9.07 -3.57
C THR A 6 -2.46 -9.14 -2.19
N PRO A 7 -3.80 -9.19 -2.08
CA PRO A 7 -4.46 -9.44 -0.81
C PRO A 7 -4.00 -10.78 -0.22
N GLY A 8 -3.56 -10.78 1.04
CA GLY A 8 -3.27 -12.01 1.77
C GLY A 8 -4.55 -12.73 2.20
N TYR A 9 -4.44 -14.02 2.56
CA TYR A 9 -5.59 -14.83 3.00
C TYR A 9 -6.44 -14.15 4.09
N GLN A 10 -5.81 -13.57 5.10
CA GLN A 10 -6.49 -12.86 6.19
C GLN A 10 -7.31 -11.67 5.67
N GLN A 11 -6.71 -10.84 4.82
CA GLN A 11 -7.36 -9.65 4.25
C GLN A 11 -8.54 -10.04 3.35
N TRP A 12 -8.36 -11.08 2.53
CA TRP A 12 -9.41 -11.63 1.69
C TRP A 12 -10.57 -12.17 2.53
N ARG A 13 -10.27 -12.98 3.56
CA ARG A 13 -11.29 -13.52 4.46
C ARG A 13 -12.08 -12.40 5.12
N ASP A 14 -11.41 -11.41 5.68
CA ASP A 14 -12.04 -10.29 6.37
C ASP A 14 -12.94 -9.49 5.42
N ALA A 15 -12.51 -9.26 4.18
CA ALA A 15 -13.32 -8.61 3.15
C ALA A 15 -14.58 -9.40 2.80
N VAL A 16 -14.45 -10.70 2.53
CA VAL A 16 -15.58 -11.56 2.14
C VAL A 16 -16.55 -11.75 3.30
N THR A 17 -16.05 -11.92 4.53
CA THR A 17 -16.90 -12.01 5.72
C THR A 17 -17.70 -10.72 5.92
N ALA A 18 -17.08 -9.55 5.78
CA ALA A 18 -17.78 -8.27 5.89
C ALA A 18 -18.85 -8.10 4.79
N ALA A 19 -18.52 -8.45 3.54
CA ALA A 19 -19.47 -8.41 2.42
C ALA A 19 -20.68 -9.31 2.69
N GLN A 20 -20.42 -10.57 3.09
CA GLN A 20 -21.47 -11.55 3.39
C GLN A 20 -22.40 -11.05 4.50
N GLN A 21 -21.84 -10.54 5.60
CA GLN A 21 -22.63 -10.01 6.71
C GLN A 21 -23.49 -8.83 6.28
N ALA A 22 -22.95 -7.90 5.48
CA ALA A 22 -23.69 -6.75 4.98
C ALA A 22 -24.86 -7.15 4.09
N LEU A 23 -24.64 -8.09 3.16
CA LEU A 23 -25.68 -8.60 2.27
C LEU A 23 -26.78 -9.35 3.04
N LEU A 24 -26.40 -10.20 4.01
CA LEU A 24 -27.37 -10.89 4.87
C LEU A 24 -28.19 -9.93 5.74
N ALA A 25 -27.63 -8.77 6.08
CA ALA A 25 -28.32 -7.71 6.80
C ALA A 25 -29.20 -6.82 5.89
N GLY A 26 -29.31 -7.11 4.59
CA GLY A 26 -30.13 -6.36 3.64
C GLY A 26 -29.47 -5.08 3.10
N SER A 27 -28.15 -4.95 3.23
CA SER A 27 -27.42 -3.84 2.60
C SER A 27 -27.42 -3.95 1.08
N SER A 28 -27.26 -2.82 0.39
CA SER A 28 -27.02 -2.79 -1.06
C SER A 28 -25.65 -3.37 -1.42
N ASP A 29 -25.49 -3.81 -2.67
CA ASP A 29 -24.21 -4.30 -3.20
C ASP A 29 -23.09 -3.27 -3.03
N GLU A 30 -23.39 -2.00 -3.29
CA GLU A 30 -22.44 -0.89 -3.12
C GLU A 30 -21.97 -0.78 -1.66
N GLN A 31 -22.89 -0.81 -0.71
CA GLN A 31 -22.56 -0.75 0.71
C GLN A 31 -21.76 -1.98 1.16
N ALA A 32 -22.11 -3.17 0.66
CA ALA A 32 -21.38 -4.40 0.95
C ALA A 32 -19.94 -4.34 0.42
N LEU A 33 -19.72 -3.81 -0.79
CA LEU A 33 -18.39 -3.62 -1.37
C LEU A 33 -17.57 -2.58 -0.60
N LEU A 34 -18.19 -1.49 -0.16
CA LEU A 34 -17.53 -0.47 0.66
C LEU A 34 -17.03 -1.07 1.99
N LEU A 35 -17.89 -1.82 2.69
CA LEU A 35 -17.56 -2.50 3.94
C LEU A 35 -16.47 -3.56 3.73
N ALA A 36 -16.57 -4.35 2.66
CA ALA A 36 -15.54 -5.33 2.31
C ALA A 36 -14.17 -4.67 2.15
N LYS A 37 -14.12 -3.54 1.44
CA LYS A 37 -12.89 -2.80 1.19
C LYS A 37 -12.33 -2.21 2.48
N GLN A 38 -13.18 -1.59 3.31
CA GLN A 38 -12.78 -1.00 4.58
C GLN A 38 -12.24 -2.05 5.57
N GLN A 39 -12.87 -3.22 5.64
CA GLN A 39 -12.44 -4.28 6.56
C GLN A 39 -11.21 -5.02 6.06
N GLY A 40 -11.15 -5.38 4.77
CA GLY A 40 -10.04 -6.16 4.21
C GLY A 40 -8.75 -5.38 4.00
N ALA A 41 -8.84 -4.08 3.64
CA ALA A 41 -7.66 -3.29 3.29
C ALA A 41 -6.66 -3.21 4.45
N PHE A 42 -5.49 -3.80 4.23
CA PHE A 42 -4.38 -3.82 5.19
C PHE A 42 -4.83 -4.26 6.60
N SER A 43 -5.77 -5.21 6.71
CA SER A 43 -6.32 -5.63 8.02
C SER A 43 -5.25 -6.21 8.97
N GLY A 44 -5.48 -6.07 10.28
CA GLY A 44 -4.56 -6.50 11.34
C GLY A 44 -3.47 -5.49 11.68
N ALA A 45 -2.36 -5.97 12.29
CA ALA A 45 -1.27 -5.11 12.77
C ALA A 45 -0.61 -4.26 11.67
N ILE A 46 -0.69 -4.70 10.41
CA ILE A 46 -0.14 -4.00 9.25
C ILE A 46 -0.81 -2.62 9.02
N ARG A 47 -2.10 -2.45 9.36
CA ARG A 47 -2.81 -1.17 9.24
C ARG A 47 -2.18 -0.09 10.10
N ASN A 48 -1.97 -0.40 11.38
CA ASN A 48 -1.46 0.57 12.36
C ASN A 48 -0.02 0.99 12.03
N ASN A 49 0.79 0.05 11.55
CA ASN A 49 2.14 0.37 11.08
C ASN A 49 2.10 1.27 9.84
N LEU A 50 1.24 0.95 8.87
CA LEU A 50 1.09 1.74 7.66
C LEU A 50 0.65 3.18 7.97
N ILE A 51 -0.35 3.37 8.83
CA ILE A 51 -0.81 4.70 9.28
C ILE A 51 0.37 5.51 9.84
N GLN A 52 1.11 4.95 10.79
CA GLN A 52 2.24 5.64 11.41
C GLN A 52 3.34 6.00 10.41
N LEU A 53 3.61 5.12 9.44
CA LEU A 53 4.60 5.38 8.40
C LEU A 53 4.17 6.50 7.45
N LEU A 54 2.88 6.56 7.07
CA LEU A 54 2.33 7.63 6.23
C LEU A 54 2.32 8.97 6.96
N ASP A 55 1.94 8.98 8.23
CA ASP A 55 1.98 10.16 9.09
C ASP A 55 3.43 10.67 9.25
N ALA A 56 4.39 9.77 9.43
CA ALA A 56 5.80 10.12 9.63
C ALA A 56 6.49 10.78 8.41
N VAL A 57 5.89 10.71 7.22
CA VAL A 57 6.36 11.37 6.00
C VAL A 57 5.52 12.59 5.61
N GLY A 58 4.58 13.00 6.46
CA GLY A 58 3.75 14.20 6.26
C GLY A 58 2.58 14.01 5.29
N LEU A 59 2.19 12.76 4.97
CA LEU A 59 1.11 12.54 4.00
C LEU A 59 -0.24 13.02 4.53
N ALA A 60 -0.47 12.91 5.84
CA ALA A 60 -1.68 13.42 6.49
C ALA A 60 -1.80 14.94 6.32
N ASP A 61 -0.70 15.67 6.51
CA ASP A 61 -0.66 17.13 6.36
C ASP A 61 -0.98 17.55 4.92
N TRP A 62 -0.40 16.87 3.93
CA TRP A 62 -0.72 17.08 2.52
C TRP A 62 -2.21 16.84 2.20
N LEU A 63 -2.82 15.86 2.88
CA LEU A 63 -4.25 15.55 2.76
C LEU A 63 -5.15 16.49 3.57
N ALA A 64 -4.59 17.45 4.32
CA ALA A 64 -5.31 18.26 5.31
C ALA A 64 -6.08 17.41 6.35
N LEU A 65 -5.50 16.27 6.74
CA LEU A 65 -6.05 15.35 7.72
C LEU A 65 -5.23 15.39 9.01
N PRO A 66 -5.86 15.21 10.19
CA PRO A 66 -5.13 15.05 11.45
C PRO A 66 -4.22 13.81 11.48
N SER A 67 -4.55 12.77 10.70
CA SER A 67 -3.78 11.54 10.54
C SER A 67 -4.32 10.73 9.36
N CYS A 68 -3.46 9.96 8.69
CA CYS A 68 -3.82 8.97 7.69
C CYS A 68 -4.71 7.84 8.24
N ARG A 69 -4.94 7.76 9.56
CA ARG A 69 -5.99 6.91 10.14
C ARG A 69 -7.36 7.19 9.53
N ALA A 70 -7.66 8.46 9.22
CA ALA A 70 -8.92 8.88 8.62
C ALA A 70 -9.20 8.21 7.26
N LEU A 71 -8.15 7.82 6.52
CA LEU A 71 -8.27 7.11 5.25
C LEU A 71 -8.91 5.72 5.39
N PHE A 72 -8.88 5.12 6.58
CA PHE A 72 -9.49 3.82 6.87
C PHE A 72 -10.90 3.94 7.50
N GLY A 73 -11.42 5.16 7.62
CA GLY A 73 -12.72 5.49 8.21
C GLY A 73 -13.47 6.49 7.34
N ASP A 74 -13.72 7.68 7.87
CA ASP A 74 -14.66 8.63 7.28
C ASP A 74 -14.14 9.29 5.97
N HIS A 75 -12.85 9.11 5.63
CA HIS A 75 -12.23 9.68 4.43
C HIS A 75 -11.81 8.61 3.41
N LEU A 76 -12.60 7.53 3.28
CA LEU A 76 -12.37 6.48 2.29
C LEU A 76 -12.34 7.00 0.84
N SER A 77 -13.04 8.10 0.53
CA SER A 77 -13.02 8.73 -0.79
C SER A 77 -11.64 9.29 -1.19
N LEU A 78 -10.76 9.58 -0.23
CA LEU A 78 -9.41 10.10 -0.47
C LEU A 78 -8.37 9.01 -0.73
N VAL A 79 -8.75 7.73 -0.61
CA VAL A 79 -7.81 6.61 -0.76
C VAL A 79 -8.39 5.51 -1.63
N HIS A 80 -7.55 5.01 -2.52
CA HIS A 80 -7.79 3.75 -3.19
C HIS A 80 -6.78 2.73 -2.71
N PHE A 81 -7.25 1.74 -1.94
CA PHE A 81 -6.48 0.57 -1.57
C PHE A 81 -6.49 -0.42 -2.73
N THR A 82 -5.30 -0.84 -3.16
CA THR A 82 -5.16 -1.79 -4.26
C THR A 82 -3.90 -2.64 -4.09
N SER A 83 -3.63 -3.49 -5.07
CA SER A 83 -2.47 -4.34 -5.16
C SER A 83 -2.06 -4.51 -6.61
N LEU A 84 -0.81 -4.90 -6.87
CA LEU A 84 -0.38 -5.29 -8.22
C LEU A 84 -1.26 -6.39 -8.81
N PHE A 85 -1.69 -7.33 -7.96
CA PHE A 85 -2.69 -8.35 -8.27
C PHE A 85 -3.94 -8.10 -7.42
N ASN A 86 -5.01 -7.65 -8.07
CA ASN A 86 -6.24 -7.22 -7.40
C ASN A 86 -7.00 -8.40 -6.79
N GLN A 87 -6.75 -9.61 -7.30
CA GLN A 87 -7.24 -10.86 -6.72
C GLN A 87 -6.16 -11.50 -5.82
N PRO A 88 -6.56 -12.22 -4.75
CA PRO A 88 -5.63 -12.98 -3.93
C PRO A 88 -4.88 -14.02 -4.76
N VAL A 89 -3.55 -13.99 -4.72
CA VAL A 89 -2.68 -14.96 -5.39
C VAL A 89 -2.06 -15.87 -4.34
N PHE A 90 -2.20 -17.18 -4.55
CA PHE A 90 -1.62 -18.22 -3.71
C PHE A 90 -0.72 -19.14 -4.51
N VAL A 91 0.36 -19.61 -3.89
CA VAL A 91 1.23 -20.66 -4.43
C VAL A 91 1.29 -21.78 -3.40
N ASN A 92 0.81 -22.97 -3.79
CA ASN A 92 0.70 -24.14 -2.91
C ASN A 92 -0.04 -23.83 -1.59
N GLY A 93 -1.15 -23.08 -1.68
CA GLY A 93 -1.98 -22.70 -0.54
C GLY A 93 -1.39 -21.61 0.38
N LYS A 94 -0.22 -21.05 0.04
CA LYS A 94 0.43 -19.97 0.81
C LYS A 94 0.31 -18.64 0.07
N ASN A 95 0.27 -17.53 0.81
CA ASN A 95 0.29 -16.19 0.23
C ASN A 95 1.47 -16.03 -0.73
N TYR A 96 1.20 -15.52 -1.92
CA TYR A 96 2.25 -15.21 -2.89
C TYR A 96 3.23 -14.17 -2.35
N ASN A 97 4.53 -14.46 -2.49
CA ASN A 97 5.63 -13.66 -1.95
C ASN A 97 6.63 -13.23 -3.04
N ASN A 98 6.18 -13.13 -4.29
CA ASN A 98 7.04 -12.92 -5.47
C ASN A 98 7.85 -14.15 -5.93
N THR A 99 7.38 -15.36 -5.60
CA THR A 99 7.93 -16.63 -6.12
C THR A 99 6.81 -17.43 -6.80
N PRO A 100 6.83 -17.62 -8.13
CA PRO A 100 7.83 -17.10 -9.08
C PRO A 100 7.76 -15.58 -9.21
N SER A 101 8.86 -14.94 -9.62
CA SER A 101 8.89 -13.49 -9.84
C SER A 101 7.92 -13.09 -10.96
N PHE A 102 7.15 -12.02 -10.76
CA PHE A 102 6.25 -11.53 -11.81
C PHE A 102 7.02 -11.09 -13.07
N ARG A 103 8.31 -10.77 -12.95
CA ARG A 103 9.18 -10.43 -14.09
C ARG A 103 9.47 -11.63 -14.99
N GLN A 104 9.36 -12.84 -14.46
CA GLN A 104 9.65 -14.10 -15.15
C GLN A 104 8.37 -14.84 -15.58
N SER A 105 7.18 -14.29 -15.27
CA SER A 105 5.89 -14.90 -15.61
C SER A 105 5.06 -13.96 -16.45
N ALA A 106 4.84 -14.33 -17.72
CA ALA A 106 3.98 -13.58 -18.62
C ALA A 106 2.55 -13.43 -18.08
N LEU A 107 2.02 -14.48 -17.43
CA LEU A 107 0.70 -14.45 -16.80
C LEU A 107 0.61 -13.39 -15.70
N LEU A 108 1.60 -13.36 -14.80
CA LEU A 108 1.61 -12.39 -13.70
C LEU A 108 1.80 -10.97 -14.25
N ARG A 109 2.73 -10.78 -15.18
CA ARG A 109 2.93 -9.47 -15.81
C ARG A 109 1.66 -8.95 -16.50
N HIS A 110 0.97 -9.81 -17.26
CA HIS A 110 -0.28 -9.44 -17.92
C HIS A 110 -1.40 -9.13 -16.92
N SER A 111 -1.43 -9.82 -15.78
CA SER A 111 -2.39 -9.54 -14.71
C SER A 111 -2.20 -8.13 -14.13
N ILE A 112 -0.96 -7.68 -13.97
CA ILE A 112 -0.65 -6.30 -13.54
C ILE A 112 -1.14 -5.30 -14.60
N GLU A 113 -0.85 -5.56 -15.88
CA GLU A 113 -1.18 -4.64 -16.99
C GLU A 113 -2.68 -4.53 -17.25
N ARG A 114 -3.45 -5.62 -17.09
CA ARG A 114 -4.91 -5.62 -17.22
C ARG A 114 -5.65 -5.14 -15.97
N GLY A 115 -5.11 -5.42 -14.78
CA GLY A 115 -5.72 -5.10 -13.50
C GLY A 115 -5.24 -3.75 -12.97
N PHE A 116 -4.12 -3.77 -12.25
CA PHE A 116 -3.57 -2.59 -11.58
C PHE A 116 -3.37 -1.39 -12.53
N ALA A 117 -2.86 -1.61 -13.74
CA ALA A 117 -2.63 -0.51 -14.67
C ALA A 117 -3.93 0.08 -15.25
N ALA A 118 -5.00 -0.71 -15.34
CA ALA A 118 -6.33 -0.21 -15.72
C ALA A 118 -6.96 0.59 -14.58
N GLU A 119 -6.79 0.16 -13.31
CA GLU A 119 -7.22 0.95 -12.15
C GLU A 119 -6.44 2.27 -12.04
N ALA A 120 -5.12 2.23 -12.22
CA ALA A 120 -4.27 3.43 -12.18
C ALA A 120 -4.68 4.46 -13.24
N ALA A 121 -5.05 4.02 -14.44
CA ALA A 121 -5.50 4.90 -15.52
C ALA A 121 -6.81 5.64 -15.20
N GLN A 122 -7.67 5.08 -14.34
CA GLN A 122 -8.90 5.75 -13.90
C GLN A 122 -8.65 6.84 -12.85
N LEU A 123 -7.46 6.86 -12.26
CA LEU A 123 -7.08 7.80 -11.21
C LEU A 123 -5.80 8.58 -11.63
N PRO A 124 -5.86 9.38 -12.72
CA PRO A 124 -4.67 10.01 -13.32
C PRO A 124 -3.99 11.01 -12.39
N GLN A 125 -4.70 11.52 -11.38
CA GLN A 125 -4.17 12.44 -10.38
C GLN A 125 -3.69 11.75 -9.10
N ALA A 126 -3.80 10.41 -8.99
CA ALA A 126 -3.41 9.72 -7.78
C ALA A 126 -1.91 9.80 -7.51
N VAL A 127 -1.58 9.91 -6.22
CA VAL A 127 -0.25 9.63 -5.67
C VAL A 127 -0.15 8.14 -5.35
N PHE A 128 0.92 7.49 -5.76
CA PHE A 128 1.15 6.05 -5.62
C PHE A 128 2.13 5.78 -4.49
N VAL A 129 1.69 5.03 -3.48
CA VAL A 129 2.52 4.58 -2.36
C VAL A 129 2.71 3.07 -2.46
N PRO A 130 3.75 2.57 -3.16
CA PRO A 130 4.06 1.16 -3.22
C PRO A 130 4.64 0.65 -1.90
N LEU A 131 4.12 -0.47 -1.41
CA LEU A 131 4.51 -1.05 -0.14
C LEU A 131 5.47 -2.22 -0.36
N GLY A 132 6.77 -1.94 -0.15
CA GLY A 132 7.84 -2.91 -0.26
C GLY A 132 8.36 -3.15 -1.69
N PRO A 133 9.47 -3.89 -1.84
CA PRO A 133 10.24 -3.94 -3.08
C PRO A 133 9.44 -4.45 -4.29
N VAL A 134 8.57 -5.42 -4.10
CA VAL A 134 7.81 -6.04 -5.19
C VAL A 134 6.75 -5.07 -5.72
N ALA A 135 5.99 -4.42 -4.83
CA ALA A 135 5.04 -3.37 -5.22
C ALA A 135 5.76 -2.22 -5.93
N THR A 136 6.90 -1.77 -5.41
CA THR A 136 7.72 -0.72 -6.03
C THR A 136 8.16 -1.10 -7.43
N GLN A 137 8.58 -2.35 -7.63
CA GLN A 137 8.98 -2.85 -8.95
C GLN A 137 7.82 -2.90 -9.94
N GLY A 138 6.60 -3.24 -9.50
CA GLY A 138 5.41 -3.23 -10.36
C GLY A 138 4.94 -1.82 -10.73
N VAL A 139 4.99 -0.87 -9.78
CA VAL A 139 4.73 0.54 -10.09
C VAL A 139 5.80 1.09 -11.05
N ALA A 140 7.08 0.77 -10.82
CA ALA A 140 8.17 1.18 -11.68
C ALA A 140 8.05 0.63 -13.12
N LEU A 141 7.47 -0.56 -13.31
CA LEU A 141 7.15 -1.08 -14.64
C LEU A 141 6.19 -0.14 -15.39
N LEU A 142 5.15 0.36 -14.71
CA LEU A 142 4.18 1.28 -15.33
C LEU A 142 4.76 2.69 -15.54
N VAL A 143 5.68 3.13 -14.68
CA VAL A 143 6.47 4.36 -14.89
C VAL A 143 7.33 4.23 -16.16
N GLN A 144 8.03 3.11 -16.34
CA GLN A 144 8.84 2.85 -17.55
C GLN A 144 7.98 2.82 -18.82
N GLN A 145 6.72 2.39 -18.70
CA GLN A 145 5.73 2.41 -19.78
C GLN A 145 5.05 3.78 -19.96
N GLN A 146 5.45 4.81 -19.22
CA GLN A 146 4.84 6.16 -19.24
C GLN A 146 3.35 6.18 -18.88
N ARG A 147 2.88 5.19 -18.12
CA ARG A 147 1.49 5.07 -17.64
C ARG A 147 1.29 5.67 -16.25
N ILE A 148 2.37 5.89 -15.51
CA ILE A 148 2.38 6.54 -14.20
C ILE A 148 3.47 7.61 -14.22
N ASP A 149 3.12 8.81 -13.77
CA ASP A 149 4.06 9.91 -13.58
C ASP A 149 5.03 9.58 -12.42
N PRO A 150 6.35 9.49 -12.64
CA PRO A 150 7.32 9.23 -11.58
C PRO A 150 7.27 10.27 -10.45
N ALA A 151 6.87 11.52 -10.72
CA ALA A 151 6.75 12.55 -9.69
C ALA A 151 5.65 12.24 -8.66
N ARG A 152 4.71 11.36 -8.99
CA ARG A 152 3.61 10.93 -8.12
C ARG A 152 3.88 9.63 -7.39
N VAL A 153 5.10 9.09 -7.46
CA VAL A 153 5.45 7.82 -6.80
C VAL A 153 6.26 8.08 -5.53
N LEU A 154 5.66 7.75 -4.39
CA LEU A 154 6.27 7.82 -3.06
C LEU A 154 6.85 6.45 -2.67
N ALA A 155 7.94 6.06 -3.33
CA ALA A 155 8.64 4.80 -3.05
C ALA A 155 9.70 4.99 -1.96
N GLY A 156 9.79 4.04 -1.03
CA GLY A 156 10.85 4.03 0.00
C GLY A 156 10.37 3.70 1.41
N LEU A 157 9.05 3.67 1.64
CA LEU A 157 8.50 3.26 2.93
C LEU A 157 8.92 1.82 3.26
N PRO A 158 9.32 1.53 4.51
CA PRO A 158 9.42 0.17 5.00
C PRO A 158 8.11 -0.59 4.77
N HIS A 159 8.19 -1.86 4.40
CA HIS A 159 6.97 -2.67 4.31
C HIS A 159 6.31 -2.76 5.69
N PRO A 160 4.99 -2.47 5.85
CA PRO A 160 4.35 -2.30 7.16
C PRO A 160 4.12 -3.61 7.94
N SER A 161 4.60 -4.76 7.45
CA SER A 161 4.41 -6.06 8.10
C SER A 161 5.23 -6.18 9.39
N GLY A 162 4.75 -7.00 10.34
CA GLY A 162 5.46 -7.24 11.61
C GLY A 162 6.88 -7.79 11.45
N ALA A 163 7.17 -8.50 10.35
CA ALA A 163 8.51 -8.97 10.01
C ALA A 163 9.53 -7.83 9.77
N ASN A 164 9.07 -6.58 9.64
CA ASN A 164 9.90 -5.39 9.48
C ASN A 164 9.90 -4.48 10.72
N SER A 165 9.51 -5.00 11.89
CA SER A 165 9.36 -4.23 13.12
C SER A 165 10.57 -3.34 13.45
N GLU A 166 11.80 -3.85 13.34
CA GLU A 166 13.01 -3.06 13.60
C GLU A 166 13.13 -1.86 12.64
N ARG A 167 12.92 -2.08 11.34
CA ARG A 167 12.99 -1.02 10.33
C ARG A 167 11.90 0.03 10.55
N ILE A 168 10.69 -0.42 10.92
CA ILE A 168 9.57 0.47 11.24
C ILE A 168 9.89 1.30 12.49
N HIS A 169 10.35 0.67 13.57
CA HIS A 169 10.69 1.38 14.81
C HIS A 169 11.79 2.41 14.60
N TYR A 170 12.84 2.08 13.84
CA TYR A 170 13.88 3.05 13.49
C TYR A 170 13.34 4.19 12.63
N PHE A 171 12.59 3.87 11.57
CA PHE A 171 11.99 4.88 10.68
C PHE A 171 11.05 5.85 11.41
N LEU A 172 10.37 5.37 12.45
CA LEU A 172 9.48 6.16 13.32
C LEU A 172 10.21 6.84 14.49
N GLY A 173 11.54 6.71 14.60
CA GLY A 173 12.32 7.30 15.71
C GLY A 173 12.14 6.62 17.07
N LYS A 174 11.51 5.43 17.12
CA LYS A 174 11.29 4.64 18.34
C LYS A 174 12.48 3.76 18.73
N LYS A 175 13.47 3.62 17.84
CA LYS A 175 14.69 2.85 18.06
C LYS A 175 15.88 3.66 17.57
N SER A 176 16.94 3.75 18.36
CA SER A 176 18.13 4.51 17.98
C SER A 176 18.99 3.74 16.97
N ARG A 177 19.86 4.47 16.27
CA ARG A 177 20.82 3.88 15.33
C ARG A 177 21.77 2.88 16.00
N ALA A 178 22.16 3.13 17.26
CA ALA A 178 23.09 2.29 18.00
C ALA A 178 22.51 0.91 18.38
N GLU A 179 21.18 0.79 18.46
CA GLU A 179 20.49 -0.44 18.86
C GLU A 179 20.13 -1.34 17.67
N LEU A 180 20.42 -0.90 16.44
CA LEU A 180 20.06 -1.62 15.22
C LEU A 180 20.83 -2.93 15.08
N SER A 181 20.13 -3.98 14.64
CA SER A 181 20.78 -5.20 14.18
C SER A 181 21.56 -4.95 12.88
N ARG A 182 22.51 -5.84 12.58
CA ARG A 182 23.27 -5.84 11.31
C ARG A 182 22.39 -6.01 10.07
N GLN A 183 21.12 -6.41 10.22
CA GLN A 183 20.18 -6.61 9.12
C GLN A 183 19.46 -5.31 8.70
N THR A 184 19.58 -4.25 9.49
CA THR A 184 18.97 -2.95 9.22
C THR A 184 20.04 -1.95 8.80
N ASN A 185 19.92 -1.41 7.60
CA ASN A 185 20.78 -0.35 7.11
C ASN A 185 20.14 1.01 7.45
N PRO A 186 20.62 1.73 8.48
CA PRO A 186 20.04 3.00 8.89
C PRO A 186 20.16 4.07 7.79
N GLN A 187 21.28 4.10 7.06
CA GLN A 187 21.50 5.13 6.05
C GLN A 187 20.47 5.06 4.92
N LEU A 188 20.10 3.85 4.51
CA LEU A 188 19.06 3.66 3.50
C LEU A 188 17.69 4.14 4.00
N LEU A 189 17.38 3.91 5.27
CA LEU A 189 16.11 4.33 5.88
C LEU A 189 16.05 5.86 6.05
N ASP A 190 17.14 6.48 6.48
CA ASP A 190 17.23 7.94 6.64
C ASP A 190 17.07 8.63 5.28
N ASN A 191 17.85 8.20 4.27
CA ASN A 191 17.76 8.73 2.91
C ASN A 191 16.35 8.56 2.33
N ALA A 192 15.71 7.41 2.56
CA ALA A 192 14.34 7.17 2.11
C ALA A 192 13.35 8.12 2.79
N ARG A 193 13.48 8.32 4.11
CA ARG A 193 12.62 9.22 4.88
C ARG A 193 12.74 10.67 4.41
N GLU A 194 13.97 11.18 4.26
CA GLU A 194 14.23 12.54 3.77
C GLU A 194 13.71 12.75 2.34
N THR A 195 13.88 11.74 1.49
CA THR A 195 13.37 11.80 0.11
C THR A 195 11.85 11.83 0.10
N LEU A 196 11.18 10.97 0.86
CA LEU A 196 9.72 10.94 0.94
C LEU A 196 9.13 12.24 1.48
N ILE A 197 9.71 12.81 2.55
CA ILE A 197 9.25 14.10 3.10
C ILE A 197 9.37 15.20 2.05
N ARG A 198 10.49 15.28 1.33
CA ARG A 198 10.67 16.25 0.25
C ARG A 198 9.66 16.05 -0.87
N GLN A 199 9.42 14.81 -1.29
CA GLN A 199 8.44 14.50 -2.34
C GLN A 199 7.02 14.89 -1.90
N VAL A 200 6.61 14.54 -0.68
CA VAL A 200 5.28 14.90 -0.14
C VAL A 200 5.11 16.41 -0.09
N THR A 201 6.12 17.15 0.36
CA THR A 201 6.09 18.62 0.40
C THR A 201 6.00 19.25 -0.99
N ALA A 202 6.53 18.57 -2.01
CA ALA A 202 6.51 19.03 -3.41
C ALA A 202 5.23 18.61 -4.16
N LEU A 203 4.32 17.84 -3.54
CA LEU A 203 3.06 17.47 -4.17
C LEU A 203 2.18 18.71 -4.38
N PRO A 204 1.41 18.76 -5.47
CA PRO A 204 0.43 19.82 -5.67
C PRO A 204 -0.64 19.75 -4.58
N ALA A 205 -1.22 20.90 -4.22
CA ALA A 205 -2.38 20.95 -3.33
C ALA A 205 -3.52 20.09 -3.90
N ILE A 206 -4.29 19.47 -3.01
CA ILE A 206 -5.46 18.69 -3.38
C ILE A 206 -6.58 19.68 -3.72
N CYS A 207 -6.98 19.73 -4.99
CA CYS A 207 -8.13 20.50 -5.46
C CYS A 207 -9.44 19.76 -5.21
#